data_AF-A0A2E9R7H6-F1
#
_entry.id   AF-A0A2E9R7H6-F1
#
_cell.length_a   1.000
_cell.length_b   1.000
_cell.length_c   1.000
_cell.angle_alpha   90.00
_cell.angle_beta   90.00
_cell.angle_gamma   90.00
#
_symmetry.space_group_name_H-M   'P 1'
#
loop_
_entity.id
_entity.type
_entity.pdbx_description
1 polymer ?
#
loop_
_entity_poly.entity_id
_entity_poly.type
_entity_poly.pdbx_seq_one_letter_code
_entity_poly.pdbx_strand_id
1 'polypeptide(L)'
;MRLFSTTSSILTSLFLIAMTGTFGACSAPDVCDDSIDVGSLSINPQGSPCTYKCECNNQLYEGFCKDDGSCQSLPREGCRVPGKKRACIPLKLDDSGCKDGIQICQPPELGGRSLWGDCKPLVPTKESGKELCQDGLDNDCDGKTDLG
;
A
#
# COMPACT_ATOMS: atom_id res chain seq x y z
N MET A 1 -27.66 80.45 -28.38
CA MET A 1 -27.53 79.06 -28.86
C MET A 1 -26.26 78.44 -28.26
N ARG A 2 -26.42 77.67 -27.18
CA ARG A 2 -25.77 76.36 -26.94
C ARG A 2 -26.45 75.78 -25.69
N LEU A 3 -26.91 74.55 -25.88
CA LEU A 3 -27.82 73.77 -25.06
C LEU A 3 -27.07 73.06 -23.92
N PHE A 4 -27.80 72.73 -22.83
CA PHE A 4 -27.81 71.52 -21.98
C PHE A 4 -26.53 70.63 -21.95
N SER A 5 -26.10 69.97 -20.87
CA SER A 5 -26.85 69.19 -19.88
C SER A 5 -25.86 68.60 -18.84
N THR A 6 -26.29 68.54 -17.57
CA THR A 6 -26.25 67.42 -16.59
C THR A 6 -25.39 66.18 -16.91
N THR A 7 -24.68 65.45 -16.04
CA THR A 7 -24.93 64.99 -14.65
C THR A 7 -23.67 64.31 -14.10
N SER A 8 -23.54 64.33 -12.77
CA SER A 8 -22.87 63.38 -11.86
C SER A 8 -22.60 61.96 -12.37
N SER A 9 -21.43 61.38 -12.04
CA SER A 9 -21.29 59.95 -11.68
C SER A 9 -19.97 59.69 -10.96
N ILE A 10 -20.10 59.40 -9.66
CA ILE A 10 -19.08 58.89 -8.75
C ILE A 10 -18.74 57.46 -9.21
N LEU A 11 -17.53 57.21 -9.72
CA LEU A 11 -17.06 55.84 -9.92
C LEU A 11 -16.51 55.32 -8.58
N THR A 12 -17.40 54.66 -7.85
CA THR A 12 -17.12 53.81 -6.70
C THR A 12 -16.11 52.72 -7.05
N SER A 13 -15.02 52.66 -6.26
CA SER A 13 -14.12 51.52 -6.16
C SER A 13 -14.89 50.25 -5.84
N LEU A 14 -14.98 49.34 -6.80
CA LEU A 14 -15.47 47.97 -6.58
C LEU A 14 -14.26 47.03 -6.61
N PHE A 15 -13.57 46.94 -5.47
CA PHE A 15 -12.53 45.95 -5.22
C PHE A 15 -13.23 44.62 -4.89
N LEU A 16 -13.59 43.83 -5.92
CA LEU A 16 -14.09 42.47 -5.72
C LEU A 16 -12.90 41.56 -5.36
N ILE A 17 -12.61 41.45 -4.07
CA ILE A 17 -11.75 40.39 -3.54
C ILE A 17 -12.59 39.12 -3.57
N ALA A 18 -12.35 38.27 -4.56
CA ALA A 18 -12.85 36.89 -4.57
C ALA A 18 -12.14 36.11 -3.46
N MET A 19 -12.72 36.16 -2.26
CA MET A 19 -12.35 35.31 -1.12
C MET A 19 -12.73 33.86 -1.42
N THR A 20 -11.67 33.06 -1.63
CA THR A 20 -11.42 31.77 -0.97
C THR A 20 -12.48 30.68 -1.05
N GLY A 21 -12.08 29.58 -1.68
CA GLY A 21 -12.69 28.26 -1.52
C GLY A 21 -11.74 27.16 -1.99
N THR A 22 -10.47 27.17 -1.58
CA THR A 22 -9.62 25.98 -1.71
C THR A 22 -10.08 24.96 -0.68
N PHE A 23 -11.13 24.21 -0.99
CA PHE A 23 -11.48 23.00 -0.25
C PHE A 23 -10.48 21.89 -0.59
N GLY A 24 -9.25 22.03 -0.09
CA GLY A 24 -8.29 20.94 -0.03
C GLY A 24 -8.66 20.02 1.14
N ALA A 25 -9.65 19.16 0.96
CA ALA A 25 -10.06 18.15 1.94
C ALA A 25 -9.15 16.90 1.88
N CYS A 26 -7.83 17.08 1.77
CA CYS A 26 -6.89 15.98 1.88
C CYS A 26 -6.43 15.90 3.33
N SER A 27 -6.86 14.88 4.07
CA SER A 27 -6.21 14.53 5.34
C SER A 27 -4.75 14.20 5.05
N ALA A 28 -3.85 14.54 5.98
CA ALA A 28 -2.48 14.07 5.89
C ALA A 28 -2.49 12.53 5.79
N PRO A 29 -1.73 11.93 4.87
CA PRO A 29 -1.59 10.48 4.84
C PRO A 29 -1.01 10.00 6.18
N ASP A 30 -1.39 8.79 6.60
CA ASP A 30 -0.73 8.10 7.71
C ASP A 30 0.79 8.15 7.43
N VAL A 31 1.60 8.56 8.41
CA VAL A 31 3.06 8.56 8.24
C VAL A 31 3.50 7.10 8.30
N CYS A 32 3.74 6.53 7.13
CA CYS A 32 4.24 5.17 6.98
C CYS A 32 5.71 5.16 7.37
N ASP A 33 6.03 4.56 8.50
CA ASP A 33 7.40 4.27 8.89
C ASP A 33 7.59 2.75 9.03
N ASP A 34 8.83 2.32 9.28
CA ASP A 34 9.19 0.91 9.40
C ASP A 34 8.51 0.20 10.59
N SER A 35 7.80 0.93 11.46
CA SER A 35 7.00 0.36 12.54
C SER A 35 5.57 0.00 12.12
N ILE A 36 5.10 0.47 10.96
CA ILE A 36 3.75 0.21 10.44
C ILE A 36 3.84 -0.60 9.14
N ASP A 37 3.57 -1.91 9.28
CA ASP A 37 3.60 -2.87 8.17
C ASP A 37 2.35 -2.77 7.26
N VAL A 38 1.20 -2.42 7.86
CA VAL A 38 -0.11 -2.22 7.19
C VAL A 38 -0.87 -1.03 7.79
N GLY A 39 -1.23 -0.04 6.95
CA GLY A 39 -1.98 1.15 7.33
C GLY A 39 -3.49 0.92 7.48
N SER A 40 -4.19 1.95 7.97
CA SER A 40 -5.63 1.90 8.28
C SER A 40 -6.56 1.93 7.06
N LEU A 41 -6.03 2.37 5.92
CA LEU A 41 -6.80 2.59 4.69
C LEU A 41 -7.35 1.29 4.09
N SER A 42 -8.23 1.42 3.10
CA SER A 42 -8.83 0.27 2.38
C SER A 42 -9.02 0.56 0.90
N ILE A 43 -8.41 1.63 0.39
CA ILE A 43 -8.53 2.06 -1.00
C ILE A 43 -7.54 1.28 -1.87
N ASN A 44 -7.86 1.03 -3.15
CA ASN A 44 -6.92 0.40 -4.07
C ASN A 44 -5.77 1.37 -4.38
N PRO A 45 -4.51 1.08 -4.01
CA PRO A 45 -3.39 2.00 -4.22
C PRO A 45 -2.74 1.84 -5.61
N GLN A 46 -3.18 0.88 -6.44
CA GLN A 46 -2.59 0.54 -7.72
C GLN A 46 -2.29 1.78 -8.59
N GLY A 47 -1.04 1.91 -9.03
CA GLY A 47 -0.58 2.98 -9.92
C GLY A 47 -0.36 4.34 -9.25
N SER A 48 -0.66 4.47 -7.96
CA SER A 48 -0.39 5.70 -7.21
C SER A 48 1.12 5.95 -7.09
N PRO A 49 1.58 7.21 -7.04
CA PRO A 49 2.95 7.52 -6.67
C PRO A 49 3.28 6.94 -5.29
N CYS A 50 4.49 6.44 -5.11
CA CYS A 50 4.96 5.95 -3.82
C CYS A 50 6.47 6.11 -3.69
N THR A 51 6.92 6.14 -2.44
CA THR A 51 8.34 6.01 -2.07
C THR A 51 8.59 4.85 -1.13
N TYR A 52 7.53 4.36 -0.49
CA TYR A 52 7.51 3.23 0.44
C TYR A 52 6.38 2.27 0.05
N LYS A 53 6.30 1.07 0.66
CA LYS A 53 5.38 -0.06 0.39
C LYS A 53 3.94 0.35 0.02
N CYS A 54 3.73 0.76 -1.24
CA CYS A 54 2.53 1.49 -1.70
C CYS A 54 2.01 2.59 -0.72
N GLU A 55 2.92 3.13 0.09
CA GLU A 55 2.72 4.01 1.25
C GLU A 55 1.69 3.48 2.25
N CYS A 56 2.23 2.61 3.11
CA CYS A 56 1.65 1.91 4.28
C CYS A 56 1.08 0.53 4.00
N ASN A 57 1.01 0.08 2.74
CA ASN A 57 0.14 -1.04 2.40
C ASN A 57 -1.29 -0.77 2.93
N ASN A 58 -2.27 -1.66 2.75
CA ASN A 58 -3.54 -1.40 3.45
C ASN A 58 -4.36 -2.64 3.81
N GLN A 59 -5.48 -2.38 4.46
CA GLN A 59 -6.32 -3.42 5.03
C GLN A 59 -6.94 -4.36 3.98
N LEU A 60 -7.06 -3.93 2.72
CA LEU A 60 -7.68 -4.71 1.63
C LEU A 60 -6.70 -5.09 0.52
N TYR A 61 -5.53 -4.45 0.45
CA TYR A 61 -4.55 -4.68 -0.61
C TYR A 61 -3.17 -4.93 0.00
N GLU A 62 -2.42 -5.83 -0.63
CA GLU A 62 -0.97 -5.95 -0.46
C GLU A 62 -0.28 -5.24 -1.62
N GLY A 63 0.80 -4.51 -1.40
CA GLY A 63 1.53 -3.89 -2.50
C GLY A 63 2.97 -3.51 -2.18
N PHE A 64 3.72 -3.17 -3.21
CA PHE A 64 5.08 -2.67 -3.14
C PHE A 64 5.28 -1.48 -4.08
N CYS A 65 6.28 -0.66 -3.76
CA CYS A 65 6.68 0.42 -4.64
C CYS A 65 7.70 -0.06 -5.68
N LYS A 66 7.37 0.09 -6.97
CA LYS A 66 8.28 -0.21 -8.07
C LYS A 66 9.38 0.85 -8.17
N ASP A 67 10.44 0.51 -8.88
CA ASP A 67 11.59 1.40 -9.08
C ASP A 67 11.24 2.68 -9.87
N ASP A 68 10.14 2.66 -10.63
CA ASP A 68 9.59 3.83 -11.34
C ASP A 68 8.78 4.77 -10.42
N GLY A 69 8.70 4.46 -9.13
CA GLY A 69 7.94 5.24 -8.14
C GLY A 69 6.44 5.04 -8.19
N SER A 70 5.94 4.02 -8.89
CA SER A 70 4.51 3.69 -8.92
C SER A 70 4.18 2.41 -8.15
N CYS A 71 3.03 2.42 -7.48
CA CYS A 71 2.56 1.31 -6.67
C CYS A 71 2.07 0.15 -7.54
N GLN A 72 2.51 -1.06 -7.21
CA GLN A 72 1.91 -2.30 -7.67
C GLN A 72 1.26 -3.02 -6.49
N SER A 73 -0.03 -3.36 -6.62
CA SER A 73 -0.82 -3.95 -5.54
C SER A 73 -1.78 -5.02 -6.03
N LEU A 74 -2.09 -5.98 -5.15
CA LEU A 74 -3.08 -7.02 -5.34
C LEU A 74 -4.13 -6.99 -4.22
N PRO A 75 -5.41 -7.29 -4.51
CA PRO A 75 -6.41 -7.45 -3.47
C PRO A 75 -6.09 -8.66 -2.59
N ARG A 76 -6.27 -8.52 -1.28
CA ARG A 76 -6.13 -9.62 -0.33
C ARG A 76 -7.23 -10.64 -0.53
N GLU A 77 -6.86 -11.91 -0.48
CA GLU A 77 -7.82 -13.02 -0.53
C GLU A 77 -8.49 -13.25 0.82
N GLY A 78 -9.72 -13.77 0.78
CA GLY A 78 -10.46 -14.17 1.97
C GLY A 78 -9.86 -15.40 2.66
N CYS A 79 -9.88 -15.41 3.99
CA CYS A 79 -9.38 -16.52 4.79
C CYS A 79 -10.21 -16.71 6.07
N ARG A 80 -10.36 -17.95 6.54
CA ARG A 80 -11.33 -18.28 7.61
C ARG A 80 -10.73 -18.62 8.97
N VAL A 81 -9.49 -19.10 9.00
CA VAL A 81 -8.89 -19.67 10.22
C VAL A 81 -7.73 -18.77 10.66
N PRO A 82 -7.92 -17.92 11.68
CA PRO A 82 -6.86 -17.06 12.20
C PRO A 82 -5.59 -17.86 12.48
N GLY A 83 -4.43 -17.30 12.10
CA GLY A 83 -3.13 -17.92 12.31
C GLY A 83 -2.79 -19.08 11.36
N LYS A 84 -3.73 -19.53 10.51
CA LYS A 84 -3.40 -20.51 9.46
C LYS A 84 -2.33 -19.93 8.54
N LYS A 85 -1.33 -20.75 8.20
CA LYS A 85 -0.27 -20.41 7.25
C LYS A 85 -0.53 -21.03 5.89
N ARG A 86 -0.06 -20.37 4.83
CA ARG A 86 0.02 -20.95 3.47
C ARG A 86 1.28 -20.48 2.75
N ALA A 87 1.77 -21.30 1.84
CA ALA A 87 2.77 -20.93 0.85
C ALA A 87 2.22 -19.81 -0.07
N CYS A 88 3.11 -18.93 -0.52
CA CYS A 88 2.81 -17.85 -1.46
C CYS A 88 4.09 -17.39 -2.17
N ILE A 89 3.95 -16.57 -3.21
CA ILE A 89 5.06 -15.92 -3.90
C ILE A 89 5.07 -14.42 -3.54
N PRO A 90 6.14 -13.87 -2.94
CA PRO A 90 6.21 -12.47 -2.57
C PRO A 90 6.10 -11.54 -3.79
N LEU A 91 5.43 -10.40 -3.64
CA LEU A 91 5.30 -9.42 -4.74
C LEU A 91 6.61 -8.72 -5.08
N LYS A 92 7.47 -8.54 -4.08
CA LYS A 92 8.83 -8.03 -4.22
C LYS A 92 9.78 -9.02 -3.56
N LEU A 93 10.76 -9.48 -4.32
CA LEU A 93 11.86 -10.27 -3.79
C LEU A 93 12.80 -9.31 -3.04
N ASP A 94 13.21 -9.72 -1.85
CA ASP A 94 14.26 -9.03 -1.10
C ASP A 94 15.64 -9.60 -1.48
N ASP A 95 16.67 -9.10 -0.81
CA ASP A 95 18.05 -9.52 -1.05
C ASP A 95 18.32 -10.96 -0.56
N SER A 96 17.35 -11.63 0.10
CA SER A 96 17.50 -13.03 0.51
C SER A 96 17.53 -13.99 -0.66
N GLY A 97 16.94 -13.60 -1.80
CA GLY A 97 16.80 -14.45 -2.98
C GLY A 97 15.69 -15.50 -2.88
N CYS A 98 14.98 -15.59 -1.75
CA CYS A 98 13.88 -16.53 -1.55
C CYS A 98 12.67 -16.15 -2.40
N LYS A 99 12.30 -17.05 -3.31
CA LYS A 99 11.11 -16.89 -4.17
C LYS A 99 9.83 -17.33 -3.50
N ASP A 100 9.96 -18.19 -2.50
CA ASP A 100 8.86 -18.66 -1.70
C ASP A 100 8.68 -17.77 -0.46
N GLY A 101 7.44 -17.71 0.00
CA GLY A 101 7.05 -16.96 1.18
C GLY A 101 5.86 -17.60 1.89
N ILE A 102 5.51 -17.01 3.03
CA ILE A 102 4.39 -17.45 3.86
C ILE A 102 3.42 -16.30 4.11
N GLN A 103 2.13 -16.58 3.90
CA GLN A 103 1.03 -15.74 4.34
C GLN A 103 0.42 -16.31 5.62
N ILE A 104 -0.01 -15.41 6.51
CA ILE A 104 -0.76 -15.73 7.72
C ILE A 104 -2.19 -15.22 7.56
N CYS A 105 -3.18 -16.04 7.92
CA CYS A 105 -4.58 -15.67 7.88
C CYS A 105 -4.98 -14.81 9.09
N GLN A 106 -5.67 -13.70 8.84
CA GLN A 106 -6.12 -12.73 9.86
C GLN A 106 -4.99 -12.29 10.82
N PRO A 107 -3.85 -11.82 10.30
CA PRO A 107 -2.77 -11.37 11.17
C PRO A 107 -3.21 -10.07 11.88
N PRO A 108 -2.64 -9.75 13.05
CA PRO A 108 -3.11 -8.65 13.91
C PRO A 108 -3.20 -7.29 13.20
N GLU A 109 -2.29 -7.01 12.28
CA GLU A 109 -2.21 -5.77 11.50
C GLU A 109 -3.41 -5.53 10.57
N LEU A 110 -4.22 -6.56 10.28
CA LEU A 110 -5.48 -6.42 9.52
C LEU A 110 -6.71 -6.14 10.39
N GLY A 111 -6.53 -5.78 11.66
CA GLY A 111 -7.61 -5.32 12.53
C GLY A 111 -8.76 -6.32 12.69
N GLY A 112 -8.47 -7.62 12.64
CA GLY A 112 -9.46 -8.69 12.77
C GLY A 112 -10.24 -9.03 11.49
N ARG A 113 -9.79 -8.57 10.32
CA ARG A 113 -10.41 -8.93 9.03
C ARG A 113 -10.12 -10.38 8.64
N SER A 114 -11.12 -11.00 8.01
CA SER A 114 -11.05 -12.35 7.44
C SER A 114 -10.26 -12.41 6.13
N LEU A 115 -9.02 -11.92 6.14
CA LEU A 115 -8.15 -11.75 4.97
C LEU A 115 -6.76 -12.33 5.22
N TRP A 116 -6.11 -12.80 4.15
CA TRP A 116 -4.69 -13.15 4.18
C TRP A 116 -3.82 -11.90 4.32
N GLY A 117 -2.80 -12.02 5.16
CA GLY A 117 -1.73 -11.04 5.33
C GLY A 117 -0.82 -10.93 4.12
N ASP A 118 0.29 -10.22 4.31
CA ASP A 118 1.30 -10.08 3.27
C ASP A 118 2.04 -11.39 3.02
N CYS A 119 2.47 -11.62 1.78
CA CYS A 119 3.38 -12.71 1.49
C CYS A 119 4.80 -12.32 1.86
N LYS A 120 5.22 -12.73 3.07
CA LYS A 120 6.57 -12.46 3.56
C LYS A 120 7.53 -13.51 3.00
N PRO A 121 8.65 -13.11 2.36
CA PRO A 121 9.68 -14.05 1.93
C PRO A 121 10.13 -14.98 3.07
N LEU A 122 10.51 -16.20 2.73
CA LEU A 122 11.15 -17.09 3.69
C LEU A 122 12.47 -16.47 4.17
N VAL A 123 12.83 -16.76 5.42
CA VAL A 123 14.19 -16.53 5.89
C VAL A 123 14.97 -17.78 5.54
N PRO A 124 16.06 -17.67 4.75
CA PRO A 124 16.85 -18.84 4.36
C PRO A 124 17.25 -19.66 5.58
N THR A 125 16.85 -20.91 5.59
CA THR A 125 17.20 -21.89 6.62
C THR A 125 17.65 -23.17 5.94
N LYS A 126 18.54 -23.91 6.60
CA LYS A 126 18.99 -25.18 6.05
C LYS A 126 17.79 -26.14 5.89
N GLU A 127 17.54 -26.53 4.65
CA GLU A 127 16.79 -27.69 4.19
C GLU A 127 17.24 -28.96 4.94
N SER A 128 16.65 -29.20 6.11
CA SER A 128 17.03 -30.34 6.95
C SER A 128 15.88 -30.87 7.78
N GLY A 129 15.83 -32.20 7.90
CA GLY A 129 14.75 -32.90 8.58
C GLY A 129 13.53 -33.08 7.70
N LYS A 130 12.67 -34.04 8.07
CA LYS A 130 11.54 -34.44 7.24
C LYS A 130 10.50 -33.32 7.03
N GLU A 131 10.40 -32.40 8.00
CA GLU A 131 9.39 -31.35 7.98
C GLU A 131 9.72 -30.24 6.97
N LEU A 132 11.00 -29.90 6.78
CA LEU A 132 11.42 -28.88 5.81
C LEU A 132 11.76 -29.48 4.45
N CYS A 133 12.24 -30.71 4.40
CA CYS A 133 12.63 -31.37 3.14
C CYS A 133 11.45 -31.98 2.36
N GLN A 134 10.20 -31.79 2.80
CA GLN A 134 8.99 -32.30 2.13
C GLN A 134 7.79 -31.35 2.32
N ASP A 135 8.03 -30.08 2.61
CA ASP A 135 6.96 -29.08 2.73
C ASP A 135 6.61 -28.42 1.38
N GLY A 136 7.42 -28.69 0.34
CA GLY A 136 7.23 -28.15 -0.99
C GLY A 136 7.63 -26.68 -1.10
N LEU A 137 8.50 -26.20 -0.21
CA LEU A 137 9.12 -24.88 -0.25
C LEU A 137 10.63 -25.01 -0.51
N ASP A 138 11.22 -23.97 -1.08
CA ASP A 138 12.67 -23.80 -1.16
C ASP A 138 13.16 -23.08 0.12
N ASN A 139 13.36 -23.85 1.20
CA ASN A 139 13.63 -23.26 2.51
C ASN A 139 15.05 -22.66 2.62
N ASP A 140 16.01 -23.13 1.83
CA ASP A 140 17.39 -22.61 1.80
C ASP A 140 17.65 -21.62 0.66
N CYS A 141 16.64 -21.40 -0.17
CA CYS A 141 16.57 -20.37 -1.22
C CYS A 141 17.64 -20.57 -2.30
N ASP A 142 17.99 -21.83 -2.58
CA ASP A 142 18.98 -22.21 -3.61
C ASP A 142 18.38 -22.29 -5.03
N GLY A 143 17.06 -22.10 -5.14
CA GLY A 143 16.29 -22.15 -6.37
C GLY A 143 15.66 -23.52 -6.65
N LYS A 144 15.78 -24.48 -5.75
CA LYS A 144 15.17 -25.80 -5.84
C LYS A 144 14.23 -26.04 -4.65
N THR A 145 13.11 -26.67 -4.93
CA THR A 145 12.15 -27.03 -3.89
C THR A 145 12.60 -28.28 -3.15
N ASP A 146 12.48 -28.28 -1.83
CA ASP A 146 12.96 -29.34 -0.95
C ASP A 146 14.46 -29.66 -1.23
N LEU A 147 14.89 -30.93 -1.11
CA LEU A 147 16.30 -31.35 -1.25
C LEU A 147 16.96 -31.08 -2.61
N GLY A 148 16.22 -30.61 -3.61
CA GLY A 148 16.79 -30.24 -4.91
C GLY A 148 17.68 -31.29 -5.58
#